data_AF-F4S1C8-F1
#
_entry.id   AF-F4S1C8-F1
#
_cell.length_a   1.000
_cell.length_b   1.000
_cell.length_c   1.000
_cell.angle_alpha   90.00
_cell.angle_beta   90.00
_cell.angle_gamma   90.00
#
_symmetry.space_group_name_H-M   'P 1'
#
loop_
_entity.id
_entity.type
_entity.pdbx_description
1 polymer ?
#
loop_
_entity_poly.entity_id
_entity_poly.type
_entity_poly.pdbx_seq_one_letter_code
_entity_poly.pdbx_strand_id
1 'polypeptide(L)'
;MGKPKYKSPSTKNSRLNRSILKHTDRESRLPNARAAKKEELTQKYGLPPDAKFLFFKKGRRFGQARLSLSYGTVVCLDLDTSELLLVVQFVEKDERNQELFQQYNHSISTVYQHAKARGEIKINAATYRARRQGRKFGRMHAAGFRPGYEPDVKGGQYTWNAATAADLYKMEADLKRQDNLPQMESFFAERFSGLSLSAFESNATIAARVQAPSWGNQSFYVSPNAKVFGLNITVTFDEFANKKHKDRDASKYAFGFFGLIDRITGDLYQRGSTAPQGDTIGSRFVLDDYNFDVNLDACDGVIEMVWNSQVNHHTTPSRTYNASRAQVSPEQAEITRFACSCQISQALVDRIDKVRSLRAEMCEEDWINYQASVLTGYKEQAHKKMKALALKLGIWRDDF
;
A
#
# COMPACT_ATOMS: atom_id res chain seq x y z
N MET A 1 47.09 -12.60 -41.67
CA MET A 1 45.61 -12.41 -41.77
C MET A 1 45.04 -13.49 -42.66
N GLY A 2 44.17 -14.36 -42.15
CA GLY A 2 43.59 -15.48 -42.92
C GLY A 2 42.41 -15.02 -43.79
N LYS A 3 42.41 -15.39 -45.08
CA LYS A 3 41.32 -15.08 -46.02
C LYS A 3 39.99 -15.71 -45.56
N PRO A 4 38.85 -14.99 -45.61
CA PRO A 4 37.57 -15.54 -45.23
C PRO A 4 37.12 -16.63 -46.22
N LYS A 5 36.78 -17.82 -45.69
CA LYS A 5 36.26 -18.94 -46.49
C LYS A 5 34.87 -18.59 -47.03
N TYR A 6 34.78 -18.39 -48.34
CA TYR A 6 33.51 -18.16 -49.04
C TYR A 6 32.67 -19.45 -49.04
N LYS A 7 31.48 -19.40 -48.43
CA LYS A 7 30.54 -20.53 -48.40
C LYS A 7 29.65 -20.49 -49.64
N SER A 8 29.52 -21.63 -50.32
CA SER A 8 28.70 -21.74 -51.53
C SER A 8 27.23 -21.35 -51.28
N PRO A 9 26.52 -20.79 -52.28
CA PRO A 9 25.09 -20.49 -52.19
C PRO A 9 24.24 -21.71 -51.79
N SER A 10 24.60 -22.91 -52.29
CA SER A 10 23.94 -24.17 -51.91
C SER A 10 24.05 -24.46 -50.41
N THR A 11 25.21 -24.18 -49.80
CA THR A 11 25.42 -24.36 -48.35
C THR A 11 24.61 -23.37 -47.54
N LYS A 12 24.45 -22.13 -48.03
CA LYS A 12 23.62 -21.11 -47.37
C LYS A 12 22.12 -21.49 -47.45
N ASN A 13 21.66 -21.91 -48.63
CA ASN A 13 20.26 -22.30 -48.84
C ASN A 13 19.89 -23.59 -48.10
N SER A 14 20.79 -24.59 -48.06
CA SER A 14 20.59 -25.80 -47.27
C SER A 14 20.46 -25.48 -45.77
N ARG A 15 21.28 -24.56 -45.23
CA ARG A 15 21.16 -24.13 -43.83
C ARG A 15 19.87 -23.37 -43.57
N LEU A 16 19.47 -22.49 -44.49
CA LEU A 16 18.23 -21.73 -44.37
C LEU A 16 17.02 -22.68 -44.38
N ASN A 17 16.96 -23.60 -45.35
CA ASN A 17 15.88 -24.58 -45.45
C ASN A 17 15.85 -25.53 -44.25
N ARG A 18 17.02 -25.94 -43.74
CA ARG A 18 17.10 -26.75 -42.51
C ARG A 18 16.65 -25.97 -41.27
N SER A 19 16.87 -24.65 -41.24
CA SER A 19 16.39 -23.78 -40.16
C SER A 19 14.89 -23.57 -40.25
N ILE A 20 14.35 -23.42 -41.46
CA ILE A 20 12.91 -23.28 -41.73
C ILE A 20 12.19 -24.58 -41.37
N LEU A 21 12.66 -25.73 -41.87
CA LEU A 21 12.13 -27.06 -41.53
C LEU A 21 12.17 -27.32 -40.01
N LYS A 22 13.26 -26.94 -39.34
CA LYS A 22 13.38 -27.07 -37.87
C LYS A 22 12.46 -26.12 -37.09
N HIS A 23 11.97 -25.06 -37.73
CA HIS A 23 11.00 -24.14 -37.18
C HIS A 23 9.55 -24.56 -37.48
N THR A 24 9.28 -25.15 -38.65
CA THR A 24 7.96 -25.64 -39.05
C THR A 24 7.63 -27.02 -38.45
N ASP A 25 8.60 -27.91 -38.28
CA ASP A 25 8.43 -29.24 -37.66
C ASP A 25 8.51 -29.21 -36.13
N ARG A 26 8.47 -28.02 -35.51
CA ARG A 26 8.47 -27.88 -34.05
C ARG A 26 7.05 -28.11 -33.54
N GLU A 27 6.64 -29.38 -33.44
CA GLU A 27 5.49 -29.77 -32.62
C GLU A 27 5.60 -29.12 -31.22
N SER A 28 4.45 -28.78 -30.63
CA SER A 28 4.36 -28.00 -29.39
C SER A 28 5.29 -28.56 -28.32
N ARG A 29 6.40 -27.85 -28.07
CA ARG A 29 7.35 -28.25 -27.04
C ARG A 29 6.61 -28.21 -25.71
N LEU A 30 6.58 -29.35 -25.01
CA LEU A 30 6.26 -29.42 -23.59
C LEU A 30 6.93 -28.23 -22.89
N PRO A 31 6.24 -27.53 -21.95
CA PRO A 31 6.81 -26.39 -21.26
C PRO A 31 8.17 -26.79 -20.71
N ASN A 32 9.22 -26.01 -21.02
CA ASN A 32 10.50 -26.24 -20.36
C ASN A 32 10.28 -26.13 -18.85
N ALA A 33 11.06 -26.85 -18.03
CA ALA A 33 10.81 -26.94 -16.58
C ALA A 33 10.63 -25.56 -15.89
N ARG A 34 11.26 -24.51 -16.44
CA ARG A 34 11.09 -23.12 -15.99
C ARG A 34 9.71 -22.54 -16.32
N ALA A 35 9.16 -22.80 -17.50
CA ALA A 35 7.83 -22.38 -17.90
C ALA A 35 6.76 -23.10 -17.06
N ALA A 36 6.90 -24.42 -16.87
CA ALA A 36 6.02 -25.19 -15.98
C ALA A 36 6.07 -24.65 -14.54
N LYS A 37 7.27 -24.35 -14.02
CA LYS A 37 7.41 -23.77 -12.68
C LYS A 37 6.80 -22.36 -12.59
N LYS A 38 6.94 -21.54 -13.63
CA LYS A 38 6.30 -20.22 -13.69
C LYS A 38 4.78 -20.37 -13.63
N GLU A 39 4.22 -21.27 -14.42
CA GLU A 39 2.78 -21.53 -14.46
C GLU A 39 2.26 -22.04 -13.11
N GLU A 40 2.95 -22.99 -12.49
CA GLU A 40 2.65 -23.48 -11.14
C GLU A 40 2.62 -22.33 -10.12
N LEU A 41 3.62 -21.43 -10.16
CA LEU A 41 3.71 -20.29 -9.24
C LEU A 41 2.65 -19.23 -9.56
N THR A 42 2.35 -18.98 -10.83
CA THR A 42 1.27 -18.10 -11.27
C THR A 42 -0.07 -18.58 -10.73
N GLN A 43 -0.36 -19.88 -10.85
CA GLN A 43 -1.58 -20.48 -10.32
C GLN A 43 -1.60 -20.44 -8.79
N LYS A 44 -0.50 -20.84 -8.13
CA LYS A 44 -0.38 -20.87 -6.66
C LYS A 44 -0.67 -19.51 -6.01
N TYR A 45 -0.14 -18.44 -6.60
CA TYR A 45 -0.22 -17.10 -5.99
C TYR A 45 -1.28 -16.19 -6.63
N GLY A 46 -1.93 -16.63 -7.72
CA GLY A 46 -2.85 -15.83 -8.53
C GLY A 46 -2.16 -14.58 -9.07
N LEU A 47 -1.04 -14.76 -9.79
CA LEU A 47 -0.18 -13.66 -10.24
C LEU A 47 -0.55 -13.19 -11.66
N PRO A 48 -0.24 -11.94 -12.02
CA PRO A 48 -0.42 -11.45 -13.38
C PRO A 48 0.33 -12.32 -14.41
N PRO A 49 -0.32 -12.72 -15.53
CA PRO A 49 0.26 -13.63 -16.51
C PRO A 49 1.47 -13.03 -17.26
N ASP A 50 1.44 -11.72 -17.46
CA ASP A 50 2.48 -10.92 -18.13
C ASP A 50 3.65 -10.57 -17.22
N ALA A 51 3.62 -10.94 -15.94
CA ALA A 51 4.66 -10.60 -14.99
C ALA A 51 6.01 -11.24 -15.30
N LYS A 52 7.07 -10.48 -15.02
CA LYS A 52 8.46 -10.95 -15.02
C LYS A 52 8.82 -11.54 -13.66
N PHE A 53 9.31 -12.77 -13.66
CA PHE A 53 9.69 -13.48 -12.43
C PHE A 53 11.18 -13.34 -12.18
N LEU A 54 11.51 -12.87 -10.98
CA LEU A 54 12.87 -12.75 -10.46
C LEU A 54 12.99 -13.56 -9.17
N PHE A 55 14.07 -14.32 -9.06
CA PHE A 55 14.36 -15.16 -7.91
C PHE A 55 15.58 -14.61 -7.18
N PHE A 56 15.43 -14.33 -5.89
CA PHE A 56 16.46 -13.70 -5.08
C PHE A 56 16.90 -14.64 -3.98
N LYS A 57 18.22 -14.82 -3.84
CA LYS A 57 18.78 -15.53 -2.71
C LYS A 57 18.81 -14.61 -1.49
N LYS A 58 18.29 -15.07 -0.37
CA LYS A 58 18.39 -14.37 0.91
C LYS A 58 19.86 -14.21 1.31
N GLY A 59 20.22 -13.03 1.80
CA GLY A 59 21.55 -12.72 2.26
C GLY A 59 22.09 -11.42 1.68
N ARG A 60 22.80 -10.67 2.52
CA ARG A 60 23.37 -9.37 2.13
C ARG A 60 24.61 -9.60 1.30
N ARG A 61 24.63 -9.06 0.08
CA ARG A 61 25.80 -9.05 -0.80
C ARG A 61 26.49 -7.71 -0.70
N PHE A 62 27.43 -7.59 0.23
CA PHE A 62 28.24 -6.38 0.36
C PHE A 62 29.05 -6.14 -0.92
N GLY A 63 29.16 -4.88 -1.35
CA GLY A 63 29.93 -4.49 -2.54
C GLY A 63 29.24 -4.74 -3.89
N GLN A 64 28.08 -5.43 -3.93
CA GLN A 64 27.29 -5.56 -5.15
C GLN A 64 26.21 -4.50 -5.21
N ALA A 65 26.08 -3.83 -6.37
CA ALA A 65 24.97 -2.94 -6.64
C ALA A 65 23.63 -3.68 -6.44
N ARG A 66 22.66 -3.01 -5.81
CA ARG A 66 21.30 -3.54 -5.69
C ARG A 66 20.66 -3.58 -7.08
N LEU A 67 19.89 -4.63 -7.34
CA LEU A 67 19.02 -4.62 -8.50
C LEU A 67 17.86 -3.65 -8.23
N SER A 68 17.71 -2.63 -9.06
CA SER A 68 16.64 -1.63 -8.90
C SER A 68 15.53 -1.90 -9.92
N LEU A 69 14.34 -2.23 -9.42
CA LEU A 69 13.12 -2.42 -10.22
C LEU A 69 12.56 -1.05 -10.60
N SER A 70 12.18 -0.87 -11.86
CA SER A 70 11.82 0.46 -12.38
C SER A 70 10.70 0.48 -13.42
N TYR A 71 10.17 -0.67 -13.86
CA TYR A 71 9.12 -0.72 -14.88
C TYR A 71 8.40 -2.07 -14.92
N GLY A 72 7.20 -2.07 -15.51
CA GLY A 72 6.39 -3.26 -15.81
C GLY A 72 5.79 -3.94 -14.58
N THR A 73 5.41 -5.21 -14.72
CA THR A 73 4.93 -6.05 -13.61
C THR A 73 6.01 -7.06 -13.23
N VAL A 74 6.48 -7.02 -11.99
CA VAL A 74 7.59 -7.86 -11.53
C VAL A 74 7.19 -8.63 -10.27
N VAL A 75 7.37 -9.95 -10.32
CA VAL A 75 7.21 -10.86 -9.19
C VAL A 75 8.58 -11.25 -8.67
N CYS A 76 8.81 -10.99 -7.39
CA CYS A 76 10.04 -11.32 -6.66
C CYS A 76 9.77 -12.49 -5.71
N LEU A 77 10.51 -13.57 -5.87
CA LEU A 77 10.42 -14.78 -5.06
C LEU A 77 11.75 -15.07 -4.37
N ASP A 78 11.69 -15.71 -3.20
CA ASP A 78 12.87 -16.34 -2.62
C ASP A 78 13.34 -17.48 -3.53
N LEU A 79 14.64 -17.53 -3.82
CA LEU A 79 15.23 -18.50 -4.74
C LEU A 79 15.13 -19.94 -4.22
N ASP A 80 15.25 -20.12 -2.90
CA ASP A 80 15.37 -21.43 -2.27
C ASP A 80 13.97 -21.98 -1.90
N THR A 81 13.05 -21.13 -1.45
CA THR A 81 11.71 -21.52 -0.96
C THR A 81 10.57 -21.23 -1.95
N SER A 82 10.82 -20.40 -2.97
CA SER A 82 9.78 -19.83 -3.83
C SER A 82 8.69 -19.06 -3.06
N GLU A 83 9.00 -18.58 -1.87
CA GLU A 83 8.13 -17.72 -1.08
C GLU A 83 7.97 -16.36 -1.78
N LEU A 84 6.74 -15.84 -1.81
CA LEU A 84 6.46 -14.51 -2.34
C LEU A 84 7.09 -13.43 -1.46
N LEU A 85 7.98 -12.63 -2.06
CA LEU A 85 8.62 -11.50 -1.39
C LEU A 85 7.92 -10.19 -1.72
N LEU A 86 7.66 -9.97 -3.00
CA LEU A 86 7.11 -8.72 -3.51
C LEU A 86 6.50 -8.92 -4.89
N VAL A 87 5.35 -8.32 -5.15
CA VAL A 87 4.81 -8.05 -6.49
C VAL A 87 4.73 -6.54 -6.64
N VAL A 88 5.28 -6.00 -7.72
CA VAL A 88 5.17 -4.58 -8.04
C VAL A 88 4.68 -4.39 -9.47
N GLN A 89 3.79 -3.43 -9.66
CA GLN A 89 3.35 -2.98 -10.97
C GLN A 89 3.55 -1.47 -11.08
N PHE A 90 4.24 -1.05 -12.13
CA PHE A 90 4.40 0.37 -12.48
C PHE A 90 3.32 0.72 -13.52
N VAL A 91 2.32 1.48 -13.10
CA VAL A 91 1.17 1.86 -13.93
C VAL A 91 1.34 3.32 -14.35
N GLU A 92 1.70 3.53 -15.62
CA GLU A 92 1.79 4.86 -16.23
C GLU A 92 0.47 5.24 -16.90
N LYS A 93 0.17 6.53 -16.93
CA LYS A 93 -1.05 7.03 -17.56
C LYS A 93 -0.90 7.04 -19.07
N ASP A 94 -1.85 6.42 -19.76
CA ASP A 94 -1.97 6.45 -21.21
C ASP A 94 -3.44 6.61 -21.65
N GLU A 95 -3.67 6.67 -22.95
CA GLU A 95 -5.02 6.85 -23.51
C GLU A 95 -5.95 5.67 -23.24
N ARG A 96 -5.41 4.48 -22.95
CA ARG A 96 -6.16 3.23 -22.78
C ARG A 96 -6.62 3.02 -21.34
N ASN A 97 -6.01 3.71 -20.37
CA ASN A 97 -6.27 3.52 -18.95
C ASN A 97 -6.76 4.78 -18.22
N GLN A 98 -7.37 5.71 -18.95
CA GLN A 98 -7.89 6.96 -18.38
C GLN A 98 -8.90 6.74 -17.25
N GLU A 99 -9.85 5.80 -17.41
CA GLU A 99 -10.83 5.46 -16.38
C GLU A 99 -10.17 4.90 -15.12
N LEU A 100 -9.14 4.06 -15.28
CA LEU A 100 -8.36 3.54 -14.16
C LEU A 100 -7.66 4.69 -13.41
N PHE A 101 -7.12 5.67 -14.12
CA PHE A 101 -6.50 6.86 -13.50
C PHE A 101 -7.51 7.78 -12.82
N GLN A 102 -8.75 7.86 -13.28
CA GLN A 102 -9.82 8.55 -12.55
C GLN A 102 -10.12 7.84 -11.23
N GLN A 103 -10.17 6.51 -11.22
CA GLN A 103 -10.36 5.72 -10.00
C GLN A 103 -9.18 5.85 -9.04
N TYR A 104 -7.93 5.79 -9.52
CA TYR A 104 -6.75 6.08 -8.69
C TYR A 104 -6.83 7.48 -8.10
N ASN A 105 -7.11 8.50 -8.92
CA ASN A 105 -7.18 9.88 -8.46
C ASN A 105 -8.20 10.05 -7.34
N HIS A 106 -9.41 9.51 -7.56
CA HIS A 106 -10.48 9.59 -6.57
C HIS A 106 -10.13 8.84 -5.28
N SER A 107 -9.53 7.66 -5.40
CA SER A 107 -9.18 6.82 -4.24
C SER A 107 -8.03 7.39 -3.43
N ILE A 108 -6.95 7.80 -4.10
CA ILE A 108 -5.75 8.35 -3.46
C ILE A 108 -6.05 9.70 -2.80
N SER A 109 -6.72 10.62 -3.50
CA SER A 109 -7.09 11.92 -2.94
C SER A 109 -8.01 11.77 -1.72
N THR A 110 -9.02 10.90 -1.80
CA THR A 110 -9.94 10.64 -0.69
C THR A 110 -9.20 10.08 0.53
N VAL A 111 -8.38 9.04 0.35
CA VAL A 111 -7.58 8.42 1.41
C VAL A 111 -6.59 9.42 2.01
N TYR A 112 -5.90 10.20 1.17
CA TYR A 112 -4.93 11.20 1.60
C TYR A 112 -5.57 12.27 2.49
N GLN A 113 -6.68 12.88 2.04
CA GLN A 113 -7.37 13.91 2.81
C GLN A 113 -7.99 13.35 4.09
N HIS A 114 -8.57 12.16 4.02
CA HIS A 114 -9.18 11.51 5.17
C HIS A 114 -8.14 11.17 6.25
N ALA A 115 -6.97 10.65 5.85
CA ALA A 115 -5.86 10.40 6.77
C ALA A 115 -5.26 11.70 7.33
N LYS A 116 -5.14 12.77 6.52
CA LYS A 116 -4.66 14.09 6.99
C LYS A 116 -5.57 14.73 8.02
N ALA A 117 -6.86 14.43 8.00
CA ALA A 117 -7.80 14.87 9.04
C ALA A 117 -7.54 14.17 10.40
N ARG A 118 -6.74 13.09 10.43
CA ARG A 118 -6.33 12.38 11.64
C ARG A 118 -5.02 12.93 12.21
N GLY A 119 -4.74 12.61 13.47
CA GLY A 119 -3.48 12.97 14.12
C GLY A 119 -2.25 12.37 13.43
N GLU A 120 -1.15 13.13 13.37
CA GLU A 120 0.14 12.61 12.90
C GLU A 120 0.68 11.53 13.85
N ILE A 121 1.14 10.41 13.30
CA ILE A 121 1.79 9.34 14.04
C ILE A 121 3.24 9.73 14.32
N LYS A 122 3.51 10.10 15.57
CA LYS A 122 4.86 10.47 16.04
C LYS A 122 5.61 9.33 16.73
N ILE A 123 4.92 8.24 17.03
CA ILE A 123 5.42 7.12 17.85
C ILE A 123 5.91 5.92 17.02
N ASN A 124 5.86 5.98 15.69
CA ASN A 124 6.41 4.91 14.86
C ASN A 124 7.92 4.80 15.10
N ALA A 125 8.37 3.66 15.63
CA ALA A 125 9.76 3.47 16.03
C ALA A 125 10.75 3.55 14.86
N ALA A 126 10.37 3.04 13.68
CA ALA A 126 11.23 3.04 12.51
C ALA A 126 11.41 4.46 11.95
N THR A 127 10.33 5.26 11.90
CA THR A 127 10.37 6.68 11.54
C THR A 127 11.11 7.50 12.60
N TYR A 128 10.86 7.25 13.89
CA TYR A 128 11.53 7.96 14.98
C TYR A 128 13.05 7.73 14.97
N ARG A 129 13.49 6.48 14.74
CA ARG A 129 14.92 6.16 14.60
C ARG A 129 15.55 6.77 13.35
N ALA A 130 14.79 6.94 12.27
CA ALA A 130 15.24 7.70 11.09
C ALA A 130 15.41 9.18 11.45
N ARG A 131 14.44 9.76 12.17
CA ARG A 131 14.44 11.17 12.59
C ARG A 131 15.56 11.54 13.56
N ARG A 132 15.96 10.62 14.45
CA ARG A 132 17.07 10.82 15.42
C ARG A 132 18.43 11.16 14.79
N GLN A 133 18.61 10.92 13.49
CA GLN A 133 19.84 11.29 12.77
C GLN A 133 19.89 12.78 12.37
N GLY A 134 19.20 13.65 13.11
CA GLY A 134 19.18 15.09 12.90
C GLY A 134 18.33 15.58 11.72
N ARG A 135 17.51 14.72 11.13
CA ARG A 135 16.73 15.03 9.93
C ARG A 135 15.26 14.65 10.13
N LYS A 136 14.35 15.61 10.10
CA LYS A 136 12.91 15.32 10.12
C LYS A 136 12.48 14.88 8.73
N PHE A 137 12.23 13.59 8.58
CA PHE A 137 11.85 12.95 7.32
C PHE A 137 10.35 12.71 7.28
N GLY A 138 9.67 13.52 6.47
CA GLY A 138 8.25 13.48 6.15
C GLY A 138 7.25 13.21 7.27
N ARG A 139 6.03 12.83 6.88
CA ARG A 139 4.87 12.71 7.77
C ARG A 139 4.17 11.38 7.58
N MET A 140 3.55 10.90 8.66
CA MET A 140 2.77 9.66 8.67
C MET A 140 1.45 9.90 9.41
N HIS A 141 0.36 9.47 8.79
CA HIS A 141 -0.99 9.46 9.30
C HIS A 141 -1.58 8.05 9.13
N ALA A 142 -2.70 7.77 9.79
CA ALA A 142 -3.45 6.57 9.52
C ALA A 142 -4.95 6.80 9.72
N ALA A 143 -5.75 5.99 9.03
CA ALA A 143 -7.20 5.94 9.12
C ALA A 143 -7.69 4.49 9.28
N GLY A 144 -8.98 4.31 9.55
CA GLY A 144 -9.57 3.04 9.94
C GLY A 144 -9.38 2.74 11.43
N PHE A 145 -9.21 1.46 11.77
CA PHE A 145 -9.25 0.97 13.14
C PHE A 145 -7.85 0.73 13.73
N ARG A 146 -7.72 1.06 15.01
CA ARG A 146 -6.49 0.93 15.81
C ARG A 146 -6.77 0.23 17.14
N PRO A 147 -5.75 -0.37 17.76
CA PRO A 147 -5.86 -0.77 19.16
C PRO A 147 -6.13 0.46 20.04
N GLY A 148 -6.97 0.27 21.05
CA GLY A 148 -7.20 1.28 22.07
C GLY A 148 -6.02 1.37 23.05
N TYR A 149 -5.74 2.59 23.51
CA TYR A 149 -4.64 2.88 24.44
C TYR A 149 -5.16 3.35 25.81
N GLU A 150 -6.47 3.52 25.95
CA GLU A 150 -7.13 3.85 27.21
C GLU A 150 -7.53 2.55 27.93
N PRO A 151 -7.57 2.52 29.27
CA PRO A 151 -7.92 1.32 30.03
C PRO A 151 -9.25 0.70 29.59
N ASP A 152 -10.24 1.52 29.28
CA ASP A 152 -11.61 1.07 29.01
C ASP A 152 -11.92 0.89 27.52
N VAL A 153 -11.07 1.41 26.63
CA VAL A 153 -11.23 1.27 25.17
C VAL A 153 -10.23 0.25 24.65
N LYS A 154 -10.71 -0.88 24.13
CA LYS A 154 -9.86 -1.94 23.56
C LYS A 154 -9.57 -1.73 22.08
N GLY A 155 -10.44 -1.03 21.36
CA GLY A 155 -10.30 -0.73 19.94
C GLY A 155 -11.20 0.41 19.50
N GLY A 156 -10.82 1.08 18.42
CA GLY A 156 -11.65 2.11 17.80
C GLY A 156 -10.92 2.80 16.67
N GLN A 157 -11.48 3.88 16.16
CA GLN A 157 -10.87 4.56 15.02
C GLN A 157 -9.72 5.50 15.39
N TYR A 158 -8.91 5.83 14.38
CA TYR A 158 -8.03 6.99 14.45
C TYR A 158 -8.88 8.25 14.57
N THR A 159 -8.51 9.14 15.49
CA THR A 159 -9.33 10.31 15.82
C THR A 159 -8.90 11.55 15.03
N TRP A 160 -9.84 12.49 14.85
CA TRP A 160 -9.54 13.80 14.27
C TRP A 160 -8.41 14.52 15.02
N ASN A 161 -7.52 15.15 14.26
CA ASN A 161 -6.53 16.06 14.79
C ASN A 161 -7.19 17.35 15.33
N ALA A 162 -6.41 18.19 16.02
CA ALA A 162 -6.92 19.42 16.63
C ALA A 162 -7.52 20.41 15.61
N ALA A 163 -6.97 20.48 14.39
CA ALA A 163 -7.44 21.42 13.37
C ALA A 163 -8.81 21.01 12.81
N THR A 164 -9.01 19.72 12.54
CA THR A 164 -10.32 19.18 12.13
C THR A 164 -11.30 19.21 13.30
N ALA A 165 -10.85 18.86 14.50
CA ALA A 165 -11.71 18.78 15.68
C ALA A 165 -12.16 20.15 16.23
N ALA A 166 -11.63 21.26 15.71
CA ALA A 166 -12.00 22.62 16.09
C ALA A 166 -12.98 23.28 15.10
N ASP A 167 -13.37 22.60 14.02
CA ASP A 167 -14.08 23.19 12.89
C ASP A 167 -15.17 22.25 12.34
N LEU A 168 -16.44 22.61 12.55
CA LEU A 168 -17.60 21.80 12.13
C LEU A 168 -17.63 21.54 10.62
N TYR A 169 -17.19 22.49 9.79
CA TYR A 169 -17.16 22.31 8.34
C TYR A 169 -16.12 21.27 7.94
N LYS A 170 -14.94 21.29 8.58
CA LYS A 170 -13.91 20.26 8.36
C LYS A 170 -14.34 18.88 8.86
N MET A 171 -15.08 18.81 9.96
CA MET A 171 -15.67 17.56 10.45
C MET A 171 -16.67 17.01 9.43
N GLU A 172 -17.60 17.83 8.94
CA GLU A 172 -18.61 17.40 7.96
C GLU A 172 -17.97 16.96 6.63
N ALA A 173 -16.97 17.71 6.13
CA ALA A 173 -16.22 17.33 4.94
C ALA A 173 -15.52 15.97 5.12
N ASP A 174 -15.07 15.65 6.34
CA ASP A 174 -14.44 14.37 6.64
C ASP A 174 -15.44 13.22 6.79
N LEU A 175 -16.63 13.47 7.34
CA LEU A 175 -17.73 12.51 7.35
C LEU A 175 -18.14 12.13 5.92
N LYS A 176 -18.28 13.12 5.01
CA LYS A 176 -18.57 12.86 3.59
C LYS A 176 -17.49 11.98 2.93
N ARG A 177 -16.21 12.20 3.27
CA ARG A 177 -15.12 11.32 2.79
C ARG A 177 -15.24 9.91 3.38
N GLN A 178 -15.62 9.77 4.65
CA GLN A 178 -15.83 8.48 5.28
C GLN A 178 -16.90 7.67 4.54
N ASP A 179 -18.01 8.30 4.13
CA ASP A 179 -19.09 7.63 3.39
C ASP A 179 -18.61 7.03 2.06
N ASN A 180 -17.57 7.61 1.45
CA ASN A 180 -16.99 7.15 0.19
C ASN A 180 -15.94 6.03 0.36
N LEU A 181 -15.38 5.84 1.56
CA LEU A 181 -14.30 4.88 1.76
C LEU A 181 -14.64 3.42 1.41
N PRO A 182 -15.87 2.90 1.56
CA PRO A 182 -16.21 1.54 1.12
C PRO A 182 -15.97 1.30 -0.37
N GLN A 183 -16.26 2.30 -1.21
CA GLN A 183 -15.98 2.24 -2.65
C GLN A 183 -14.47 2.28 -2.91
N MET A 184 -13.72 3.12 -2.18
CA MET A 184 -12.26 3.16 -2.29
C MET A 184 -11.64 1.83 -1.87
N GLU A 185 -12.13 1.21 -0.79
CA GLU A 185 -11.66 -0.09 -0.33
C GLU A 185 -11.96 -1.20 -1.36
N SER A 186 -13.12 -1.16 -2.02
CA SER A 186 -13.43 -2.10 -3.11
C SER A 186 -12.43 -1.99 -4.26
N PHE A 187 -12.08 -0.76 -4.66
CA PHE A 187 -11.03 -0.54 -5.66
C PHE A 187 -9.68 -1.08 -5.18
N PHE A 188 -9.26 -0.80 -3.94
CA PHE A 188 -8.03 -1.36 -3.37
C PHE A 188 -8.06 -2.90 -3.33
N ALA A 189 -9.19 -3.52 -3.03
CA ALA A 189 -9.34 -4.98 -3.01
C ALA A 189 -9.15 -5.58 -4.42
N GLU A 190 -9.72 -4.95 -5.44
CA GLU A 190 -9.52 -5.33 -6.84
C GLU A 190 -8.04 -5.24 -7.22
N ARG A 191 -7.38 -4.10 -6.92
CA ARG A 191 -5.96 -3.91 -7.21
C ARG A 191 -5.07 -4.90 -6.46
N PHE A 192 -5.36 -5.15 -5.18
CA PHE A 192 -4.59 -6.11 -4.36
C PHE A 192 -4.74 -7.54 -4.89
N SER A 193 -5.98 -8.01 -5.09
CA SER A 193 -6.23 -9.36 -5.60
C SER A 193 -5.69 -9.57 -7.02
N GLY A 194 -5.66 -8.51 -7.85
CA GLY A 194 -5.04 -8.52 -9.17
C GLY A 194 -3.53 -8.70 -9.15
N LEU A 195 -2.82 -8.20 -8.13
CA LEU A 195 -1.38 -8.42 -7.97
C LEU A 195 -1.03 -9.79 -7.39
N SER A 196 -1.80 -10.25 -6.40
CA SER A 196 -1.71 -11.61 -5.88
C SER A 196 -2.98 -11.99 -5.14
N LEU A 197 -3.78 -12.86 -5.75
CA LEU A 197 -4.99 -13.40 -5.12
C LEU A 197 -4.66 -14.13 -3.81
N SER A 198 -3.58 -14.91 -3.78
CA SER A 198 -3.18 -15.66 -2.58
C SER A 198 -2.81 -14.73 -1.41
N ALA A 199 -2.12 -13.62 -1.67
CA ALA A 199 -1.79 -12.66 -0.62
C ALA A 199 -3.04 -11.95 -0.09
N PHE A 200 -3.96 -11.56 -0.98
CA PHE A 200 -5.25 -10.99 -0.62
C PHE A 200 -6.08 -11.96 0.24
N GLU A 201 -6.22 -13.21 -0.19
CA GLU A 201 -6.96 -14.24 0.53
C GLU A 201 -6.33 -14.60 1.88
N SER A 202 -5.00 -14.60 1.97
CA SER A 202 -4.30 -14.79 3.23
C SER A 202 -4.68 -13.70 4.25
N ASN A 203 -4.73 -12.43 3.82
CA ASN A 203 -5.17 -11.34 4.69
C ASN A 203 -6.68 -11.47 5.01
N ALA A 204 -7.51 -11.74 4.00
CA ALA A 204 -8.95 -11.87 4.17
C ALA A 204 -9.35 -13.01 5.11
N THR A 205 -8.59 -14.12 5.11
CA THR A 205 -8.81 -15.24 6.01
C THR A 205 -8.57 -14.84 7.47
N ILE A 206 -7.50 -14.08 7.74
CA ILE A 206 -7.22 -13.56 9.08
C ILE A 206 -8.33 -12.61 9.52
N ALA A 207 -8.72 -11.69 8.63
CA ALA A 207 -9.80 -10.74 8.89
C ALA A 207 -11.12 -11.44 9.21
N ALA A 208 -11.50 -12.46 8.43
CA ALA A 208 -12.71 -13.25 8.67
C ALA A 208 -12.67 -13.99 10.02
N ARG A 209 -11.55 -14.65 10.34
CA ARG A 209 -11.34 -15.34 11.63
C ARG A 209 -11.60 -14.41 12.81
N VAL A 210 -11.06 -13.20 12.74
CA VAL A 210 -11.17 -12.21 13.83
C VAL A 210 -12.36 -11.27 13.67
N GLN A 211 -13.27 -11.50 12.70
CA GLN A 211 -14.30 -10.54 12.23
C GLN A 211 -13.80 -9.09 12.31
N ALA A 212 -12.66 -8.86 11.69
CA ALA A 212 -11.99 -7.58 11.65
C ALA A 212 -12.90 -6.51 11.03
N PRO A 213 -12.96 -5.29 11.58
CA PRO A 213 -13.56 -4.17 10.87
C PRO A 213 -12.75 -3.82 9.61
N SER A 214 -13.45 -3.37 8.56
CA SER A 214 -12.80 -2.78 7.40
C SER A 214 -12.30 -1.38 7.71
N TRP A 215 -11.14 -0.99 7.16
CA TRP A 215 -10.61 0.37 7.33
C TRP A 215 -11.48 1.44 6.66
N GLY A 216 -12.28 1.06 5.67
CA GLY A 216 -13.22 1.95 4.98
C GLY A 216 -14.58 2.05 5.68
N ASN A 217 -14.81 1.28 6.74
CA ASN A 217 -16.12 1.21 7.36
C ASN A 217 -16.32 2.19 8.53
N GLN A 218 -17.57 2.57 8.77
CA GLN A 218 -17.97 3.36 9.94
C GLN A 218 -18.16 2.50 11.20
N SER A 219 -18.71 1.29 11.04
CA SER A 219 -19.00 0.40 12.16
C SER A 219 -17.81 -0.49 12.50
N PHE A 220 -17.67 -0.84 13.77
CA PHE A 220 -16.68 -1.87 14.15
C PHE A 220 -17.12 -3.27 13.69
N TYR A 221 -18.42 -3.52 13.52
CA TYR A 221 -18.95 -4.89 13.41
C TYR A 221 -19.53 -5.25 12.04
N VAL A 222 -19.91 -4.25 11.23
CA VAL A 222 -20.65 -4.50 9.98
C VAL A 222 -19.81 -4.04 8.79
N SER A 223 -19.05 -4.93 8.16
CA SER A 223 -18.32 -4.57 6.94
C SER A 223 -19.28 -4.41 5.75
N PRO A 224 -19.23 -3.30 5.00
CA PRO A 224 -20.01 -3.13 3.78
C PRO A 224 -19.47 -4.00 2.64
N ASN A 225 -18.19 -4.40 2.73
CA ASN A 225 -17.50 -5.17 1.72
C ASN A 225 -17.43 -6.65 2.11
N ALA A 226 -17.58 -7.54 1.12
CA ALA A 226 -17.67 -8.98 1.32
C ALA A 226 -16.39 -9.62 1.91
N LYS A 227 -15.22 -9.01 1.66
CA LYS A 227 -13.92 -9.47 2.18
C LYS A 227 -13.10 -8.28 2.68
N VAL A 228 -12.89 -8.21 3.99
CA VAL A 228 -11.96 -7.28 4.63
C VAL A 228 -10.55 -7.79 4.47
N PHE A 229 -9.59 -6.95 4.09
CA PHE A 229 -8.17 -7.34 3.93
C PHE A 229 -7.20 -6.47 4.75
N GLY A 230 -7.70 -5.43 5.41
CA GLY A 230 -6.94 -4.52 6.26
C GLY A 230 -7.82 -3.88 7.34
N LEU A 231 -7.25 -3.67 8.52
CA LEU A 231 -7.90 -3.01 9.65
C LEU A 231 -7.72 -1.48 9.60
N ASN A 232 -6.59 -1.06 9.05
CA ASN A 232 -6.25 0.34 8.87
C ASN A 232 -5.50 0.55 7.55
N ILE A 233 -5.45 1.81 7.17
CA ILE A 233 -4.62 2.32 6.09
C ILE A 233 -3.69 3.37 6.66
N THR A 234 -2.38 3.19 6.47
CA THR A 234 -1.39 4.21 6.78
C THR A 234 -1.12 5.04 5.55
N VAL A 235 -0.90 6.35 5.73
CA VAL A 235 -0.58 7.30 4.68
C VAL A 235 0.69 8.02 5.07
N THR A 236 1.64 8.07 4.16
CA THR A 236 2.91 8.76 4.31
C THR A 236 3.10 9.74 3.17
N PHE A 237 3.74 10.87 3.48
CA PHE A 237 4.08 11.85 2.47
C PHE A 237 5.28 12.70 2.88
N ASP A 238 5.65 13.64 2.03
CA ASP A 238 6.89 14.43 2.04
C ASP A 238 8.12 13.54 1.84
N GLU A 239 9.24 13.87 2.48
CA GLU A 239 10.47 13.10 2.47
C GLU A 239 10.41 11.91 3.44
N PHE A 240 9.28 11.19 3.50
CA PHE A 240 9.10 10.10 4.45
C PHE A 240 10.18 9.03 4.24
N ALA A 241 10.83 8.66 5.34
CA ALA A 241 11.80 7.59 5.40
C ALA A 241 11.68 6.85 6.73
N ASN A 242 12.07 5.59 6.73
CA ASN A 242 12.09 4.77 7.93
C ASN A 242 13.38 3.95 7.99
N LYS A 243 13.70 3.42 9.16
CA LYS A 243 14.83 2.49 9.33
C LYS A 243 14.42 1.09 8.91
N LYS A 244 15.41 0.27 8.54
CA LYS A 244 15.28 -1.19 8.39
C LYS A 244 14.47 -1.78 9.55
N HIS A 245 13.35 -2.43 9.22
CA HIS A 245 12.46 -3.07 10.20
C HIS A 245 11.63 -4.19 9.56
N LYS A 246 10.92 -4.93 10.39
CA LYS A 246 9.83 -5.83 10.02
C LYS A 246 8.57 -5.32 10.69
N ASP A 247 7.44 -5.47 10.03
CA ASP A 247 6.17 -5.12 10.64
C ASP A 247 5.71 -6.23 11.59
N ARG A 248 5.06 -5.84 12.68
CA ARG A 248 4.49 -6.74 13.67
C ARG A 248 2.98 -6.85 13.47
N ASP A 249 2.61 -7.20 12.25
CA ASP A 249 1.23 -7.38 11.84
C ASP A 249 0.84 -8.85 11.88
N ALA A 250 -0.46 -9.11 12.05
CA ALA A 250 -1.03 -10.45 11.90
C ALA A 250 -0.99 -10.87 10.42
N SER A 251 -1.25 -9.92 9.51
CA SER A 251 -1.09 -10.13 8.07
C SER A 251 0.39 -10.22 7.71
N LYS A 252 0.74 -11.26 6.94
CA LYS A 252 2.08 -11.42 6.37
C LYS A 252 2.36 -10.42 5.25
N TYR A 253 1.34 -10.09 4.47
CA TYR A 253 1.47 -9.21 3.32
C TYR A 253 0.82 -7.86 3.58
N ALA A 254 1.49 -6.83 3.08
CA ALA A 254 0.96 -5.48 3.00
C ALA A 254 0.71 -5.14 1.53
N PHE A 255 -0.29 -4.30 1.30
CA PHE A 255 -0.62 -3.77 -0.03
C PHE A 255 -0.66 -2.25 0.01
N GLY A 256 -0.20 -1.59 -1.04
CA GLY A 256 -0.11 -0.14 -1.05
C GLY A 256 0.10 0.49 -2.41
N PHE A 257 -0.14 1.80 -2.46
CA PHE A 257 0.12 2.66 -3.62
C PHE A 257 1.22 3.65 -3.31
N PHE A 258 1.98 4.02 -4.34
CA PHE A 258 2.98 5.09 -4.31
C PHE A 258 2.80 5.97 -5.55
N GLY A 259 2.92 7.28 -5.40
CA GLY A 259 2.79 8.23 -6.52
C GLY A 259 3.15 9.65 -6.12
N LEU A 260 3.13 10.56 -7.08
CA LEU A 260 3.17 12.00 -6.82
C LEU A 260 1.75 12.54 -6.80
N ILE A 261 1.47 13.43 -5.84
CA ILE A 261 0.17 14.10 -5.72
C ILE A 261 0.36 15.59 -5.50
N ASP A 262 -0.65 16.36 -5.85
CA ASP A 262 -0.84 17.72 -5.35
C ASP A 262 -0.97 17.68 -3.81
N ARG A 263 -0.21 18.53 -3.12
CA ARG A 263 -0.17 18.57 -1.65
C ARG A 263 -1.49 19.02 -1.03
N ILE A 264 -2.22 19.91 -1.70
CA ILE A 264 -3.43 20.53 -1.20
C ILE A 264 -4.61 19.61 -1.45
N THR A 265 -4.80 19.13 -2.68
CA THR A 265 -5.97 18.37 -3.10
C THR A 265 -5.77 16.87 -2.92
N GLY A 266 -4.54 16.37 -3.08
CA GLY A 266 -4.23 14.95 -3.12
C GLY A 266 -4.48 14.30 -4.48
N ASP A 267 -4.79 15.09 -5.50
CA ASP A 267 -4.94 14.60 -6.86
C ASP A 267 -3.59 14.12 -7.40
N LEU A 268 -3.63 13.07 -8.21
CA LEU A 268 -2.47 12.54 -8.90
C LEU A 268 -1.82 13.61 -9.76
N TYR A 269 -0.53 13.77 -9.55
CA TYR A 269 0.31 14.63 -10.36
C TYR A 269 0.94 13.84 -11.50
N GLN A 270 0.95 14.43 -12.69
CA GLN A 270 1.62 13.89 -13.88
C GLN A 270 2.72 14.87 -14.30
N ARG A 271 3.95 14.37 -14.50
CA ARG A 271 5.06 15.21 -14.93
C ARG A 271 4.83 15.67 -16.38
N GLY A 272 5.06 16.95 -16.63
CA GLY A 272 5.13 17.50 -17.99
C GLY A 272 3.81 17.82 -18.68
N SER A 273 2.64 17.64 -18.04
CA SER A 273 1.36 17.97 -18.67
C SER A 273 1.08 19.48 -18.74
N THR A 274 1.56 20.32 -17.81
CA THR A 274 1.44 21.80 -17.93
C THR A 274 2.46 22.70 -17.18
N ALA A 275 3.29 22.24 -16.24
CA ALA A 275 4.50 22.93 -15.72
C ALA A 275 5.23 22.01 -14.72
N PRO A 276 6.56 22.11 -14.50
CA PRO A 276 7.17 21.44 -13.36
C PRO A 276 6.69 22.11 -12.06
N GLN A 277 5.85 21.43 -11.27
CA GLN A 277 5.47 21.88 -9.91
C GLN A 277 6.51 21.51 -8.84
N GLY A 278 7.62 20.90 -9.27
CA GLY A 278 8.64 20.33 -8.40
C GLY A 278 8.83 18.84 -8.60
N ASP A 279 9.61 18.22 -7.71
CA ASP A 279 9.81 16.76 -7.64
C ASP A 279 10.22 16.29 -6.24
N THR A 280 10.00 15.02 -5.93
CA THR A 280 10.55 14.35 -4.75
C THR A 280 11.40 13.16 -5.19
N ILE A 281 12.73 13.33 -5.13
CA ILE A 281 13.71 12.41 -5.74
C ILE A 281 14.55 11.70 -4.68
N GLY A 282 14.86 10.43 -4.93
CA GLY A 282 15.75 9.58 -4.12
C GLY A 282 15.01 8.49 -3.34
N SER A 283 13.69 8.38 -3.51
CA SER A 283 12.88 7.44 -2.74
C SER A 283 12.97 6.04 -3.34
N ARG A 284 13.33 5.07 -2.49
CA ARG A 284 13.39 3.65 -2.85
C ARG A 284 12.77 2.81 -1.75
N PHE A 285 12.01 1.80 -2.13
CA PHE A 285 11.57 0.76 -1.20
C PHE A 285 12.54 -0.41 -1.27
N VAL A 286 13.23 -0.71 -0.18
CA VAL A 286 14.33 -1.68 -0.14
C VAL A 286 13.89 -2.90 0.64
N LEU A 287 14.06 -4.11 0.09
CA LEU A 287 14.00 -5.36 0.87
C LEU A 287 15.41 -5.70 1.35
N ASP A 288 15.79 -5.30 2.56
CA ASP A 288 17.18 -5.37 3.01
C ASP A 288 17.80 -6.78 3.05
N ASP A 289 16.97 -7.81 3.19
CA ASP A 289 17.44 -9.19 3.26
C ASP A 289 17.69 -9.81 1.87
N TYR A 290 17.25 -9.13 0.80
CA TYR A 290 17.38 -9.55 -0.59
C TYR A 290 17.88 -8.35 -1.41
N ASN A 291 19.12 -8.36 -1.91
CA ASN A 291 19.84 -7.19 -2.47
C ASN A 291 19.18 -6.48 -3.69
N PHE A 292 17.96 -5.96 -3.55
CA PHE A 292 17.16 -5.28 -4.54
C PHE A 292 16.28 -4.19 -3.91
N ASP A 293 15.83 -3.26 -4.74
CA ASP A 293 14.95 -2.17 -4.37
C ASP A 293 13.94 -1.87 -5.48
N VAL A 294 12.85 -1.21 -5.12
CA VAL A 294 11.90 -0.60 -6.05
C VAL A 294 12.23 0.88 -6.14
N ASN A 295 12.55 1.36 -7.34
CA ASN A 295 12.77 2.78 -7.59
C ASN A 295 11.42 3.50 -7.67
N LEU A 296 11.07 4.22 -6.60
CA LEU A 296 9.78 4.91 -6.53
C LEU A 296 9.75 6.17 -7.41
N ASP A 297 10.89 6.62 -7.93
CA ASP A 297 10.98 7.75 -8.86
C ASP A 297 10.81 7.35 -10.34
N ALA A 298 10.74 6.05 -10.63
CA ALA A 298 10.79 5.51 -11.99
C ALA A 298 9.47 5.56 -12.77
N CYS A 299 8.34 5.77 -12.09
CA CYS A 299 7.02 5.82 -12.70
C CYS A 299 6.42 7.22 -12.56
N ASP A 300 5.98 7.76 -13.70
CA ASP A 300 5.15 8.97 -13.76
C ASP A 300 3.66 8.58 -13.76
N GLY A 301 3.23 8.05 -12.62
CA GLY A 301 1.91 7.44 -12.44
C GLY A 301 1.79 6.83 -11.06
N VAL A 302 1.22 5.63 -10.98
CA VAL A 302 1.02 4.90 -9.72
C VAL A 302 1.89 3.64 -9.71
N ILE A 303 2.57 3.39 -8.60
CA ILE A 303 3.23 2.12 -8.33
C ILE A 303 2.34 1.37 -7.34
N GLU A 304 1.87 0.20 -7.75
CA GLU A 304 1.14 -0.73 -6.89
C GLU A 304 2.09 -1.78 -6.35
N MET A 305 1.98 -2.11 -5.07
CA MET A 305 2.91 -3.04 -4.46
C MET A 305 2.23 -3.93 -3.42
N VAL A 306 2.47 -5.23 -3.54
CA VAL A 306 2.29 -6.22 -2.48
C VAL A 306 3.66 -6.63 -1.98
N TRP A 307 3.91 -6.61 -0.68
CA TRP A 307 5.18 -7.10 -0.14
C TRP A 307 4.99 -7.89 1.14
N ASN A 308 5.92 -8.81 1.39
CA ASN A 308 6.02 -9.56 2.62
C ASN A 308 6.60 -8.66 3.72
N SER A 309 5.74 -8.17 4.61
CA SER A 309 6.12 -7.22 5.66
C SER A 309 6.96 -7.86 6.79
N GLN A 310 7.06 -9.20 6.80
CA GLN A 310 7.90 -9.99 7.70
C GLN A 310 9.36 -10.13 7.23
N VAL A 311 9.67 -9.63 6.04
CA VAL A 311 11.03 -9.43 5.55
C VAL A 311 11.51 -8.05 5.97
N ASN A 312 12.80 -7.92 6.32
CA ASN A 312 13.29 -6.60 6.67
C ASN A 312 13.23 -5.66 5.47
N HIS A 313 12.64 -4.48 5.67
CA HIS A 313 12.50 -3.49 4.63
C HIS A 313 12.61 -2.07 5.17
N HIS A 314 12.81 -1.11 4.27
CA HIS A 314 12.71 0.32 4.56
C HIS A 314 12.52 1.18 3.32
N THR A 315 12.16 2.44 3.54
CA THR A 315 12.14 3.51 2.53
C THR A 315 13.35 4.41 2.72
N THR A 316 14.11 4.66 1.65
CA THR A 316 15.28 5.54 1.68
C THR A 316 14.88 7.02 1.76
N PRO A 317 15.72 7.89 2.35
CA PRO A 317 15.49 9.34 2.31
C PRO A 317 15.42 9.88 0.88
N SER A 318 14.43 10.72 0.62
CA SER A 318 14.31 11.54 -0.60
C SER A 318 14.57 13.01 -0.30
N ARG A 319 14.57 13.84 -1.35
CA ARG A 319 14.67 15.30 -1.27
C ARG A 319 13.61 15.94 -2.14
N THR A 320 13.04 17.04 -1.66
CA THR A 320 12.01 17.81 -2.34
C THR A 320 12.62 18.99 -3.09
N TYR A 321 12.14 19.21 -4.31
CA TYR A 321 12.57 20.29 -5.19
C TYR A 321 11.35 21.05 -5.70
N ASN A 322 11.50 22.35 -5.90
CA ASN A 322 10.47 23.19 -6.52
C ASN A 322 10.57 23.19 -8.06
N ALA A 323 9.71 23.97 -8.71
CA ALA A 323 9.69 24.16 -10.17
C ALA A 323 11.05 24.55 -10.77
N SER A 324 11.85 25.35 -10.05
CA SER A 324 13.17 25.79 -10.48
C SER A 324 14.29 24.79 -10.16
N ARG A 325 13.95 23.56 -9.76
CA ARG A 325 14.88 22.50 -9.31
C ARG A 325 15.76 22.90 -8.12
N ALA A 326 15.35 23.92 -7.36
CA ALA A 326 15.99 24.25 -6.10
C ALA A 326 15.47 23.32 -5.02
N GLN A 327 16.36 22.80 -4.16
CA GLN A 327 15.93 22.02 -3.01
C GLN A 327 15.18 22.94 -2.04
N VAL A 328 13.97 22.57 -1.67
CA VAL A 328 13.10 23.32 -0.75
C VAL A 328 12.64 22.42 0.39
N SER A 329 12.07 23.00 1.44
CA SER A 329 11.39 22.17 2.44
C SER A 329 10.13 21.56 1.82
N PRO A 330 9.70 20.35 2.25
CA PRO A 330 8.49 19.74 1.71
C PRO A 330 7.27 20.64 1.79
N GLU A 331 7.10 21.39 2.88
CA GLU A 331 5.97 22.30 3.09
C GLU A 331 5.87 23.44 2.07
N GLN A 332 6.97 23.78 1.40
CA GLN A 332 7.03 24.82 0.38
C GLN A 332 6.77 24.28 -1.02
N ALA A 333 6.72 22.95 -1.20
CA ALA A 333 6.48 22.32 -2.48
C ALA A 333 4.97 22.14 -2.73
N GLU A 334 4.55 22.39 -3.96
CA GLU A 334 3.18 22.20 -4.43
C GLU A 334 2.81 20.72 -4.52
N ILE A 335 3.79 19.85 -4.79
CA ILE A 335 3.60 18.41 -4.85
C ILE A 335 4.28 17.69 -3.69
N THR A 336 3.81 16.48 -3.43
CA THR A 336 4.43 15.56 -2.49
C THR A 336 4.42 14.14 -3.01
N ARG A 337 5.42 13.35 -2.62
CA ARG A 337 5.34 11.90 -2.75
C ARG A 337 4.32 11.37 -1.76
N PHE A 338 3.31 10.67 -2.26
CA PHE A 338 2.33 9.94 -1.48
C PHE A 338 2.72 8.47 -1.45
N ALA A 339 2.51 7.83 -0.30
CA ALA A 339 2.38 6.39 -0.24
C ALA A 339 1.34 5.98 0.80
N CYS A 340 0.64 4.88 0.56
CA CYS A 340 -0.24 4.28 1.54
C CYS A 340 0.00 2.78 1.67
N SER A 341 -0.36 2.21 2.82
CA SER A 341 -0.34 0.75 3.04
C SER A 341 -1.51 0.28 3.88
N CYS A 342 -2.09 -0.86 3.51
CA CYS A 342 -3.16 -1.56 4.24
C CYS A 342 -2.63 -2.86 4.83
N GLN A 343 -2.87 -3.08 6.13
CA GLN A 343 -2.39 -4.22 6.91
C GLN A 343 -3.40 -4.61 8.00
N ILE A 344 -3.22 -5.80 8.58
CA ILE A 344 -3.97 -6.28 9.74
C ILE A 344 -3.04 -6.25 10.96
N SER A 345 -3.21 -5.23 11.82
CA SER A 345 -2.39 -5.07 13.02
C SER A 345 -2.58 -6.22 14.01
N GLN A 346 -1.47 -6.86 14.43
CA GLN A 346 -1.49 -7.89 15.46
C GLN A 346 -2.05 -7.37 16.79
N ALA A 347 -1.68 -6.14 17.16
CA ALA A 347 -2.12 -5.56 18.42
C ALA A 347 -3.65 -5.38 18.49
N LEU A 348 -4.32 -5.06 17.37
CA LEU A 348 -5.78 -4.97 17.35
C LEU A 348 -6.42 -6.35 17.31
N VAL A 349 -5.82 -7.32 16.61
CA VAL A 349 -6.25 -8.73 16.67
C VAL A 349 -6.25 -9.25 18.10
N ASP A 350 -5.15 -9.07 18.83
CA ASP A 350 -5.02 -9.52 20.23
C ASP A 350 -6.09 -8.88 21.14
N ARG A 351 -6.47 -7.62 20.85
CA ARG A 351 -7.52 -6.91 21.59
C ARG A 351 -8.91 -7.45 21.28
N ILE A 352 -9.19 -7.75 20.01
CA ILE A 352 -10.46 -8.36 19.60
C ILE A 352 -10.61 -9.75 20.22
N ASP A 353 -9.57 -10.58 20.15
CA ASP A 353 -9.58 -11.93 20.73
C ASP A 353 -9.77 -11.89 22.25
N LYS A 354 -9.11 -10.95 22.94
CA LYS A 354 -9.31 -10.73 24.39
C LYS A 354 -10.74 -10.27 24.73
N VAL A 355 -11.34 -9.41 23.91
CA VAL A 355 -12.74 -8.99 24.14
C VAL A 355 -13.65 -10.20 23.95
N ARG A 356 -13.42 -11.01 22.91
CA ARG A 356 -14.23 -12.21 22.62
C ARG A 356 -14.14 -13.31 23.65
N SER A 357 -12.98 -13.51 24.28
CA SER A 357 -12.85 -14.54 25.31
C SER A 357 -13.78 -14.28 26.50
N LEU A 358 -14.19 -13.02 26.73
CA LEU A 358 -15.12 -12.64 27.79
C LEU A 358 -16.59 -12.96 27.45
N ARG A 359 -16.91 -13.28 26.18
CA ARG A 359 -18.31 -13.58 25.76
C ARG A 359 -18.90 -14.74 26.56
N ALA A 360 -18.11 -15.75 26.86
CA ALA A 360 -18.57 -16.94 27.59
C ALA A 360 -18.99 -16.64 29.03
N GLU A 361 -18.62 -15.48 29.57
CA GLU A 361 -18.88 -15.07 30.95
C GLU A 361 -20.10 -14.14 31.07
N MET A 362 -20.76 -13.80 29.95
CA MET A 362 -21.82 -12.79 29.87
C MET A 362 -23.07 -13.34 29.20
N CYS A 363 -24.24 -12.83 29.58
CA CYS A 363 -25.45 -13.06 28.80
C CYS A 363 -25.39 -12.26 27.47
N GLU A 364 -26.26 -12.58 26.51
CA GLU A 364 -26.26 -11.94 25.18
C GLU A 364 -26.40 -10.40 25.27
N GLU A 365 -27.26 -9.90 26.17
CA GLU A 365 -27.49 -8.46 26.36
C GLU A 365 -26.26 -7.76 26.97
N ASP A 366 -25.71 -8.32 28.05
CA ASP A 366 -24.49 -7.81 28.68
C ASP A 366 -23.30 -7.83 27.70
N TRP A 367 -23.21 -8.88 26.88
CA TRP A 367 -22.19 -9.01 25.86
C TRP A 367 -22.30 -7.90 24.81
N ILE A 368 -23.49 -7.64 24.27
CA ILE A 368 -23.70 -6.58 23.28
C ILE A 368 -23.33 -5.22 23.86
N ASN A 369 -23.76 -4.94 25.09
CA ASN A 369 -23.47 -3.68 25.79
C ASN A 369 -21.97 -3.52 26.08
N TYR A 370 -21.34 -4.56 26.62
CA TYR A 370 -19.90 -4.56 26.90
C TYR A 370 -19.09 -4.36 25.62
N GLN A 371 -19.39 -5.13 24.57
CA GLN A 371 -18.66 -5.10 23.31
C GLN A 371 -18.73 -3.69 22.69
N ALA A 372 -19.91 -3.07 22.64
CA ALA A 372 -20.11 -1.72 22.12
C ALA A 372 -19.40 -0.64 22.96
N SER A 373 -19.28 -0.84 24.27
CA SER A 373 -18.58 0.11 25.16
C SER A 373 -17.06 0.11 24.94
N VAL A 374 -16.48 -1.03 24.58
CA VAL A 374 -15.01 -1.19 24.51
C VAL A 374 -14.44 -1.19 23.09
N LEU A 375 -15.28 -1.43 22.07
CA LEU A 375 -14.93 -1.38 20.65
C LEU A 375 -15.82 -0.33 19.95
N THR A 376 -15.26 0.85 19.69
CA THR A 376 -16.06 1.99 19.21
C THR A 376 -15.94 2.18 17.70
N GLY A 377 -17.06 2.52 17.05
CA GLY A 377 -17.10 2.89 15.65
C GLY A 377 -16.74 4.36 15.39
N TYR A 378 -16.72 4.73 14.12
CA TYR A 378 -16.43 6.09 13.68
C TYR A 378 -17.53 7.08 14.06
N LYS A 379 -18.79 6.70 13.77
CA LYS A 379 -19.94 7.60 13.85
C LYS A 379 -20.18 8.04 15.29
N GLU A 380 -20.02 7.13 16.23
CA GLU A 380 -20.14 7.38 17.67
C GLU A 380 -19.06 8.37 18.13
N GLN A 381 -17.81 8.17 17.71
CA GLN A 381 -16.70 9.07 18.05
C GLN A 381 -16.87 10.45 17.40
N ALA A 382 -17.26 10.50 16.13
CA ALA A 382 -17.49 11.73 15.38
C ALA A 382 -18.64 12.54 16.00
N HIS A 383 -19.78 11.90 16.26
CA HIS A 383 -20.94 12.54 16.87
C HIS A 383 -20.61 13.11 18.26
N LYS A 384 -19.91 12.35 19.10
CA LYS A 384 -19.47 12.84 20.43
C LYS A 384 -18.61 14.09 20.33
N LYS A 385 -17.68 14.15 19.38
CA LYS A 385 -16.82 15.33 19.16
C LYS A 385 -17.58 16.52 18.58
N MET A 386 -18.47 16.28 17.61
CA MET A 386 -19.31 17.32 17.02
C MET A 386 -20.24 17.93 18.05
N LYS A 387 -20.93 17.10 18.86
CA LYS A 387 -21.79 17.55 19.96
C LYS A 387 -21.01 18.39 20.97
N ALA A 388 -19.82 17.93 21.38
CA ALA A 388 -18.97 18.69 22.30
C ALA A 388 -18.56 20.06 21.74
N LEU A 389 -18.23 20.15 20.45
CA LEU A 389 -17.91 21.42 19.80
C LEU A 389 -19.14 22.32 19.66
N ALA A 390 -20.28 21.77 19.25
CA ALA A 390 -21.53 22.51 19.08
C ALA A 390 -22.04 23.09 20.41
N LEU A 391 -21.95 22.33 21.51
CA LEU A 391 -22.22 22.82 22.86
C LEU A 391 -21.29 23.97 23.24
N LYS A 392 -19.97 23.82 22.99
CA LYS A 392 -18.97 24.87 23.25
C LYS A 392 -19.26 26.17 22.46
N LEU A 393 -19.80 26.05 21.25
CA LEU A 393 -20.15 27.18 20.39
C LEU A 393 -21.55 27.75 20.67
N GLY A 394 -22.34 27.14 21.57
CA GLY A 394 -23.72 27.55 21.84
C GLY A 394 -24.69 27.28 20.68
N ILE A 395 -24.33 26.36 19.77
CA ILE A 395 -25.12 26.03 18.57
C ILE A 395 -26.00 24.79 18.83
N TRP A 396 -25.63 23.93 19.78
CA TRP A 396 -26.41 22.74 20.11
C TRP A 396 -27.68 23.10 20.89
N ARG A 397 -28.84 22.72 20.35
CA ARG A 397 -30.12 22.73 21.04
C ARG A 397 -30.50 21.27 21.32
N ASP A 398 -31.15 21.00 22.46
CA ASP A 398 -31.38 19.63 22.99
C ASP A 398 -32.38 18.78 22.17
N ASP A 399 -32.71 19.19 20.95
CA ASP A 399 -33.74 18.64 20.07
C ASP A 399 -33.20 17.91 18.83
N PHE A 400 -31.95 17.40 18.86
CA PHE A 400 -31.34 16.58 17.79
C PHE A 400 -31.24 15.09 18.10
#